data_AF-A0AAJ2YL37-F1
#
_entry.id   AF-A0AAJ2YL37-F1
#
_cell.length_a   1.000
_cell.length_b   1.000
_cell.length_c   1.000
_cell.angle_alpha   90.00
_cell.angle_beta   90.00
_cell.angle_gamma   90.00
#
_symmetry.space_group_name_H-M   'P 1'
#
loop_
_entity.id
_entity.type
_entity.pdbx_description
1 polymer ?
#
loop_
_entity_poly.entity_id
_entity_poly.type
_entity_poly.pdbx_seq_one_letter_code
_entity_poly.pdbx_strand_id
1 'polypeptide(L)'
;MAEVVLFHHVQGLTPGVVAFADELRAAGHTVHTPDLFDGRTFDSLDEGMAYVRQAGFGEVSARGVRAADGLPREVVHVGFSLGAVPAQELAQTRAGARGALLLHACIPVSEFGTAWPEGVPVQVHAMEDDPFFAEDAEAARALVAGASDAELFLYPGEQHLFADSSLPSYDPDAAKLLTRRTLEFLDAVDRAAANPR
;
A
#
# COMPACT_ATOMS: atom_id res chain seq x y z
N MET A 1 -9.24 6.86 -15.40
CA MET A 1 -8.35 5.70 -15.33
C MET A 1 -7.17 6.11 -14.48
N ALA A 2 -7.15 5.61 -13.24
CA ALA A 2 -6.06 5.89 -12.34
C ALA A 2 -4.83 5.11 -12.77
N GLU A 3 -3.67 5.75 -12.65
CA GLU A 3 -2.36 5.11 -12.76
C GLU A 3 -1.94 4.71 -11.34
N VAL A 4 -1.56 3.46 -11.14
CA VAL A 4 -1.28 2.88 -9.81
C VAL A 4 0.09 2.23 -9.80
N VAL A 5 0.87 2.47 -8.76
CA VAL A 5 2.06 1.67 -8.45
C VAL A 5 1.81 0.89 -7.16
N LEU A 6 1.95 -0.42 -7.21
CA LEU A 6 1.62 -1.34 -6.13
C LEU A 6 2.88 -2.11 -5.69
N PHE A 7 3.29 -1.87 -4.45
CA PHE A 7 4.44 -2.53 -3.83
C PHE A 7 3.99 -3.72 -3.00
N HIS A 8 4.62 -4.86 -3.24
CA HIS A 8 4.32 -6.13 -2.57
C HIS A 8 4.84 -6.14 -1.12
N HIS A 9 4.33 -7.10 -0.33
CA HIS A 9 4.78 -7.33 1.05
C HIS A 9 6.07 -8.15 1.11
N VAL A 10 6.48 -8.47 2.33
CA VAL A 10 7.75 -9.13 2.65
C VAL A 10 7.90 -10.55 2.08
N GLN A 11 6.86 -11.16 1.52
CA GLN A 11 6.97 -12.47 0.87
C GLN A 11 7.23 -12.37 -0.64
N GLY A 12 7.52 -11.16 -1.15
CA GLY A 12 7.79 -10.91 -2.57
C GLY A 12 6.53 -10.59 -3.37
N LEU A 13 6.68 -10.49 -4.69
CA LEU A 13 5.56 -10.31 -5.62
C LEU A 13 4.83 -11.65 -5.82
N THR A 14 4.02 -12.01 -4.83
CA THR A 14 3.28 -13.29 -4.80
C THR A 14 2.17 -13.34 -5.86
N PRO A 15 1.67 -14.54 -6.21
CA PRO A 15 0.53 -14.68 -7.09
C PRO A 15 -0.73 -13.95 -6.59
N GLY A 16 -0.97 -13.87 -5.28
CA GLY A 16 -2.15 -13.15 -4.76
C GLY A 16 -2.00 -11.64 -4.80
N VAL A 17 -0.79 -11.08 -4.65
CA VAL A 17 -0.54 -9.66 -4.94
C VAL A 17 -0.79 -9.34 -6.41
N VAL A 18 -0.33 -10.22 -7.32
CA VAL A 18 -0.60 -10.08 -8.75
C VAL A 18 -2.09 -10.17 -9.04
N ALA A 19 -2.80 -11.12 -8.43
CA ALA A 19 -4.24 -11.27 -8.58
C ALA A 19 -5.00 -10.02 -8.10
N PHE A 20 -4.63 -9.45 -6.95
CA PHE A 20 -5.19 -8.18 -6.47
C PHE A 20 -4.96 -7.04 -7.48
N ALA A 21 -3.74 -6.93 -8.03
CA ALA A 21 -3.44 -5.95 -9.06
C ALA A 21 -4.26 -6.19 -10.35
N ASP A 22 -4.51 -7.44 -10.71
CA ASP A 22 -5.33 -7.80 -11.87
C ASP A 22 -6.80 -7.45 -11.69
N GLU A 23 -7.35 -7.52 -10.47
CA GLU A 23 -8.71 -7.02 -10.19
C GLU A 23 -8.82 -5.51 -10.46
N LEU A 24 -7.82 -4.74 -10.05
CA LEU A 24 -7.76 -3.30 -10.33
C LEU A 24 -7.60 -3.02 -11.84
N ARG A 25 -6.79 -3.82 -12.55
CA ARG A 25 -6.68 -3.74 -14.01
C ARG A 25 -7.99 -4.08 -14.70
N ALA A 26 -8.71 -5.10 -14.23
CA ALA A 26 -10.00 -5.50 -14.77
C ALA A 26 -11.09 -4.43 -14.59
N ALA A 27 -10.96 -3.60 -13.54
CA ALA A 27 -11.79 -2.41 -13.35
C ALA A 27 -11.42 -1.22 -14.26
N GLY A 28 -10.36 -1.35 -15.06
CA GLY A 28 -9.95 -0.35 -16.05
C GLY A 28 -8.86 0.62 -15.58
N HIS A 29 -8.18 0.32 -14.48
CA HIS A 29 -6.99 1.07 -14.02
C HIS A 29 -5.70 0.54 -14.66
N THR A 30 -4.68 1.37 -14.74
CA THR A 30 -3.32 0.91 -15.10
C THR A 30 -2.55 0.65 -13.81
N VAL A 31 -2.02 -0.57 -13.64
CA VAL A 31 -1.33 -0.96 -12.41
C VAL A 31 0.06 -1.50 -12.72
N HIS A 32 1.07 -0.90 -12.08
CA HIS A 32 2.47 -1.31 -12.10
C HIS A 32 2.78 -2.07 -10.82
N THR A 33 3.37 -3.25 -10.94
CA THR A 33 3.76 -4.10 -9.80
C THR A 33 5.27 -4.33 -9.84
N PRO A 34 6.09 -3.33 -9.47
CA PRO A 34 7.54 -3.51 -9.44
C PRO A 34 7.92 -4.59 -8.44
N ASP A 35 8.81 -5.49 -8.87
CA ASP A 35 9.35 -6.54 -8.03
C ASP A 35 10.61 -6.06 -7.33
N LEU A 36 10.52 -5.85 -6.02
CA LEU A 36 11.62 -5.33 -5.20
C LEU A 36 12.66 -6.42 -4.88
N PHE A 37 12.30 -7.68 -5.08
CA PHE A 37 13.08 -8.86 -4.69
C PHE A 37 13.65 -9.63 -5.89
N ASP A 38 13.58 -9.05 -7.09
CA ASP A 38 14.18 -9.57 -8.32
C ASP A 38 13.71 -11.01 -8.65
N GLY A 39 12.40 -11.26 -8.52
CA GLY A 39 11.74 -12.54 -8.82
C GLY A 39 11.67 -13.50 -7.63
N ARG A 40 12.16 -13.11 -6.45
CA ARG A 40 12.13 -13.98 -5.25
C ARG A 40 10.82 -13.82 -4.48
N THR A 41 10.23 -14.96 -4.15
CA THR A 41 9.14 -15.06 -3.18
C THR A 41 9.58 -15.95 -2.01
N PHE A 42 8.90 -15.82 -0.87
CA PHE A 42 9.18 -16.58 0.35
C PHE A 42 7.90 -17.23 0.85
N ASP A 43 8.03 -18.39 1.51
CA ASP A 43 6.88 -19.17 1.97
C ASP A 43 6.38 -18.72 3.36
N SER A 44 7.10 -17.80 4.00
CA SER A 44 6.74 -17.26 5.31
C SER A 44 7.20 -15.82 5.51
N LEU A 45 6.54 -15.13 6.45
CA LEU A 45 6.94 -13.81 6.92
C LEU A 45 8.38 -13.81 7.44
N ASP A 46 8.79 -14.83 8.20
CA ASP A 46 10.12 -14.90 8.80
C ASP A 46 11.23 -15.01 7.76
N GLU A 47 11.06 -15.84 6.72
CA GLU A 47 12.01 -15.96 5.62
C GLU A 47 12.12 -14.66 4.81
N GLY A 48 10.97 -14.05 4.51
CA GLY A 48 10.93 -12.74 3.87
C GLY A 48 11.64 -11.67 4.67
N MET A 49 11.40 -11.61 5.98
CA MET A 49 12.03 -10.66 6.88
C MET A 49 13.52 -10.92 7.04
N ALA A 50 13.96 -12.18 7.03
CA ALA A 50 15.37 -12.54 7.02
C ALA A 50 16.08 -12.02 5.75
N TYR A 51 15.44 -12.16 4.59
CA TYR A 51 15.95 -11.58 3.34
C TYR A 51 16.02 -10.06 3.39
N VAL A 52 14.97 -9.37 3.86
CA VAL A 52 14.98 -7.90 4.00
C VAL A 52 16.08 -7.43 4.95
N ARG A 53 16.30 -8.14 6.06
CA ARG A 53 17.41 -7.84 7.00
C ARG A 53 18.78 -8.02 6.34
N GLN A 54 18.94 -9.05 5.50
CA GLN A 54 20.17 -9.30 4.77
C GLN A 54 20.42 -8.26 3.68
N ALA A 55 19.39 -7.89 2.91
CA ALA A 55 19.46 -6.90 1.84
C ALA A 55 19.59 -5.46 2.39
N GLY A 56 19.04 -5.22 3.59
CA GLY A 56 18.94 -3.92 4.24
C GLY A 56 17.59 -3.25 3.97
N PHE A 57 16.86 -2.90 5.04
CA PHE A 57 15.54 -2.24 4.95
C PHE A 57 15.57 -0.98 4.10
N GLY A 58 16.56 -0.10 4.32
CA GLY A 58 16.70 1.14 3.56
C GLY A 58 16.95 0.90 2.07
N GLU A 59 17.66 -0.18 1.71
CA GLU A 59 17.87 -0.55 0.31
C GLU A 59 16.58 -1.07 -0.34
N VAL A 60 15.79 -1.89 0.37
CA VAL A 60 14.48 -2.34 -0.13
C VAL A 60 13.53 -1.16 -0.34
N SER A 61 13.47 -0.20 0.59
CA SER A 61 12.69 1.03 0.39
C SER A 61 13.18 1.82 -0.82
N ALA A 62 14.50 2.03 -0.91
CA ALA A 62 15.10 2.77 -2.01
C ALA A 62 14.87 2.09 -3.38
N ARG A 63 14.78 0.76 -3.45
CA ARG A 63 14.34 0.05 -4.66
C ARG A 63 12.91 0.42 -5.05
N GLY A 64 12.00 0.48 -4.09
CA GLY A 64 10.62 0.89 -4.32
C GLY A 64 10.52 2.32 -4.84
N VAL A 65 11.26 3.24 -4.24
CA VAL A 65 11.35 4.64 -4.70
C VAL A 65 11.89 4.72 -6.13
N ARG A 66 13.03 4.06 -6.42
CA ARG A 66 13.62 4.03 -7.76
C ARG A 66 12.70 3.40 -8.81
N ALA A 67 11.91 2.39 -8.43
CA ALA A 67 10.95 1.78 -9.34
C ALA A 67 9.87 2.76 -9.82
N ALA A 68 9.55 3.79 -9.02
CA ALA A 68 8.60 4.83 -9.40
C ALA A 68 9.19 5.89 -10.34
N ASP A 69 10.52 6.02 -10.48
CA ASP A 69 11.15 7.05 -11.32
C ASP A 69 10.79 6.93 -12.80
N GLY A 70 10.58 5.70 -13.29
CA GLY A 70 10.17 5.43 -14.66
C GLY A 70 8.67 5.57 -14.93
N LEU A 71 7.86 5.82 -13.90
CA LEU A 71 6.41 5.88 -13.99
C LEU A 71 5.91 7.32 -14.10
N PRO A 72 4.67 7.55 -14.58
CA PRO A 72 4.04 8.87 -14.53
C PRO A 72 4.10 9.49 -13.12
N ARG A 73 4.13 10.82 -13.05
CA ARG A 73 4.13 11.54 -11.76
C ARG A 73 2.80 11.40 -11.04
N GLU A 74 1.71 11.47 -11.79
CA GLU A 74 0.34 11.39 -11.29
C GLU A 74 -0.07 9.94 -11.08
N VAL A 75 0.34 9.36 -9.96
CA VAL A 75 0.05 7.97 -9.59
C VAL A 75 -0.56 7.88 -8.20
N VAL A 76 -1.38 6.87 -7.98
CA VAL A 76 -1.76 6.39 -6.65
C VAL A 76 -0.73 5.37 -6.18
N HIS A 77 -0.24 5.53 -4.95
CA HIS A 77 0.75 4.64 -4.35
C HIS A 77 0.05 3.61 -3.45
N VAL A 78 0.23 2.33 -3.74
CA VAL A 78 -0.35 1.23 -2.97
C VAL A 78 0.78 0.39 -2.40
N GLY A 79 0.70 0.05 -1.12
CA GLY A 79 1.72 -0.76 -0.47
C GLY A 79 1.13 -1.78 0.48
N PHE A 80 1.53 -3.04 0.33
CA PHE A 80 1.21 -4.11 1.28
C PHE A 80 2.35 -4.25 2.30
N SER A 81 2.05 -4.10 3.60
CA SER A 81 2.98 -4.31 4.72
C SER A 81 4.30 -3.57 4.46
N LEU A 82 5.41 -4.28 4.26
CA LEU A 82 6.69 -3.74 3.83
C LEU A 82 6.60 -2.74 2.67
N GLY A 83 5.73 -2.99 1.69
CA GLY A 83 5.49 -2.12 0.54
C GLY A 83 4.86 -0.77 0.91
N ALA A 84 4.27 -0.62 2.09
CA ALA A 84 3.74 0.65 2.59
C ALA A 84 4.85 1.68 2.80
N VAL A 85 6.09 1.26 3.08
CA VAL A 85 7.22 2.17 3.28
C VAL A 85 7.49 3.02 2.02
N PRO A 86 7.84 2.43 0.84
CA PRO A 86 8.02 3.23 -0.37
C PRO A 86 6.70 3.87 -0.86
N ALA A 87 5.54 3.24 -0.65
CA ALA A 87 4.26 3.83 -1.03
C ALA A 87 4.01 5.16 -0.30
N GLN A 88 4.21 5.18 1.02
CA GLN A 88 4.01 6.35 1.86
C GLN A 88 5.10 7.41 1.64
N GLU A 89 6.37 7.00 1.52
CA GLU A 89 7.48 7.89 1.19
C GLU A 89 7.18 8.65 -0.12
N LEU A 90 6.79 7.94 -1.18
CA LEU A 90 6.47 8.54 -2.46
C LEU A 90 5.23 9.43 -2.39
N ALA A 91 4.17 9.00 -1.69
CA ALA A 91 2.97 9.81 -1.52
C ALA A 91 3.26 11.14 -0.81
N GLN A 92 4.18 11.15 0.17
CA GLN A 92 4.55 12.34 0.93
C GLN A 92 5.54 13.25 0.21
N THR A 93 6.43 12.69 -0.62
CA THR A 93 7.59 13.42 -1.14
C THR A 93 7.59 13.62 -2.65
N ARG A 94 6.89 12.77 -3.41
CA ARG A 94 6.85 12.85 -4.87
C ARG A 94 5.76 13.80 -5.33
N ALA A 95 6.19 14.95 -5.86
CA ALA A 95 5.27 15.91 -6.47
C ALA A 95 4.41 15.26 -7.56
N GLY A 96 3.09 15.43 -7.45
CA GLY A 96 2.10 14.85 -8.34
C GLY A 96 1.38 13.62 -7.80
N ALA A 97 1.76 13.08 -6.63
CA ALA A 97 1.05 11.97 -6.00
C ALA A 97 -0.45 12.23 -5.92
N ARG A 98 -1.26 11.23 -6.31
CA ARG A 98 -2.72 11.35 -6.44
C ARG A 98 -3.49 10.72 -5.29
N GLY A 99 -2.82 9.93 -4.48
CA GLY A 99 -3.38 9.29 -3.29
C GLY A 99 -2.49 8.14 -2.80
N ALA A 100 -2.82 7.60 -1.63
CA ALA A 100 -2.14 6.45 -1.05
C ALA A 100 -3.11 5.42 -0.47
N LEU A 101 -2.80 4.13 -0.65
CA LEU A 101 -3.49 3.01 0.00
C LEU A 101 -2.44 2.21 0.76
N LEU A 102 -2.47 2.30 2.08
CA LEU A 102 -1.53 1.66 3.00
C LEU A 102 -2.19 0.42 3.59
N LEU A 103 -1.81 -0.76 3.07
CA LEU A 103 -2.45 -2.02 3.39
C LEU A 103 -1.57 -2.76 4.40
N HIS A 104 -2.10 -3.05 5.58
CA HIS A 104 -1.48 -3.78 6.68
C HIS A 104 -0.29 -3.10 7.38
N ALA A 105 0.03 -1.85 7.05
CA ALA A 105 1.08 -1.09 7.73
C ALA A 105 0.83 0.42 7.58
N CYS A 106 1.36 1.22 8.50
CA CYS A 106 1.37 2.68 8.43
C CYS A 106 2.59 3.25 9.15
N ILE A 107 3.35 4.08 8.46
CA ILE A 107 4.57 4.69 9.01
C ILE A 107 4.20 6.05 9.64
N PRO A 108 4.84 6.49 10.73
CA PRO A 108 4.64 7.85 11.21
C PRO A 108 4.94 8.87 10.11
N VAL A 109 4.03 9.82 9.89
CA VAL A 109 4.17 10.85 8.85
C VAL A 109 5.52 11.60 8.96
N SER A 110 6.00 11.79 10.20
CA SER A 110 7.28 12.42 10.54
C SER A 110 8.51 11.75 9.92
N GLU A 111 8.42 10.47 9.53
CA GLU A 111 9.53 9.76 8.88
C GLU A 111 9.85 10.32 7.49
N PHE A 112 8.85 10.82 6.76
CA PHE A 112 9.04 11.33 5.38
C PHE A 112 8.67 12.80 5.18
N GLY A 113 8.15 13.47 6.21
CA GLY A 113 7.78 14.88 6.10
C GLY A 113 7.22 15.46 7.40
N THR A 114 7.04 16.77 7.46
CA THR A 114 6.49 17.43 8.65
C THR A 114 4.97 17.32 8.76
N ALA A 115 4.29 17.00 7.65
CA ALA A 115 2.85 16.82 7.56
C ALA A 115 2.50 15.96 6.34
N TRP A 116 1.29 15.39 6.34
CA TRP A 116 0.74 14.75 5.16
C TRP A 116 0.44 15.81 4.08
N PRO A 117 0.72 15.58 2.79
CA PRO A 117 0.48 16.57 1.76
C PRO A 117 -1.01 16.94 1.61
N GLU A 118 -1.28 18.23 1.46
CA GLU A 118 -2.64 18.72 1.23
C GLU A 118 -3.18 18.21 -0.11
N GLY A 119 -4.44 17.75 -0.11
CA GLY A 119 -5.12 17.29 -1.33
C GLY A 119 -4.70 15.90 -1.82
N VAL A 120 -3.86 15.17 -1.07
CA VAL A 120 -3.52 13.77 -1.35
C VAL A 120 -4.37 12.87 -0.45
N PRO A 121 -5.42 12.21 -0.98
CA PRO A 121 -6.26 11.32 -0.17
C PRO A 121 -5.49 10.07 0.26
N VAL A 122 -5.82 9.50 1.43
CA VAL A 122 -5.19 8.27 1.93
C VAL A 122 -6.16 7.35 2.66
N GLN A 123 -6.03 6.05 2.43
CA GLN A 123 -6.69 5.04 3.27
C GLN A 123 -5.68 4.08 3.86
N VAL A 124 -5.88 3.72 5.13
CA VAL A 124 -5.14 2.68 5.84
C VAL A 124 -6.08 1.49 6.08
N HIS A 125 -5.64 0.27 5.77
CA HIS A 125 -6.44 -0.94 5.90
C HIS A 125 -5.72 -2.00 6.72
N ALA A 126 -6.29 -2.45 7.83
CA ALA A 126 -5.68 -3.49 8.65
C ALA A 126 -6.72 -4.29 9.44
N MET A 127 -6.35 -5.47 9.93
CA MET A 127 -7.21 -6.22 10.84
C MET A 127 -7.11 -5.66 12.27
N GLU A 128 -8.21 -5.73 13.03
CA GLU A 128 -8.35 -5.15 14.37
C GLU A 128 -7.32 -5.70 15.37
N ASP A 129 -7.09 -7.01 15.31
CA ASP A 129 -6.21 -7.75 16.23
C ASP A 129 -4.91 -8.21 15.54
N ASP A 130 -4.54 -7.63 14.39
CA ASP A 130 -3.29 -7.94 13.71
C ASP A 130 -2.09 -7.51 14.58
N PRO A 131 -1.25 -8.46 15.05
CA PRO A 131 -0.15 -8.15 15.96
C PRO A 131 0.93 -7.27 15.33
N PHE A 132 1.09 -7.31 14.00
CA PHE A 132 2.03 -6.42 13.30
C PHE A 132 1.47 -5.01 13.20
N PHE A 133 0.19 -4.87 12.87
CA PHE A 133 -0.44 -3.55 12.78
C PHE A 133 -0.63 -2.89 14.15
N ALA A 134 -0.66 -3.65 15.24
CA ALA A 134 -0.70 -3.10 16.58
C ALA A 134 0.46 -2.12 16.86
N GLU A 135 1.64 -2.34 16.25
CA GLU A 135 2.79 -1.45 16.32
C GLU A 135 2.58 -0.15 15.52
N ASP A 136 1.80 -0.19 14.45
CA ASP A 136 1.52 0.93 13.53
C ASP A 136 0.21 1.68 13.86
N ALA A 137 -0.62 1.14 14.75
CA ALA A 137 -1.97 1.64 14.99
C ALA A 137 -2.00 3.08 15.52
N GLU A 138 -1.00 3.49 16.29
CA GLU A 138 -0.86 4.89 16.72
C GLU A 138 -0.53 5.82 15.54
N ALA A 139 0.40 5.42 14.66
CA ALA A 139 0.76 6.17 13.47
C ALA A 139 -0.44 6.34 12.52
N ALA A 140 -1.21 5.27 12.31
CA ALA A 140 -2.42 5.30 11.49
C ALA A 140 -3.48 6.26 12.05
N ARG A 141 -3.73 6.21 13.37
CA ARG A 141 -4.67 7.14 14.03
C ARG A 141 -4.19 8.58 13.97
N ALA A 142 -2.90 8.82 14.15
CA ALA A 142 -2.30 10.15 14.05
C ALA A 142 -2.41 10.71 12.62
N LEU A 143 -2.17 9.88 11.59
CA LEU A 143 -2.34 10.26 10.19
C LEU A 143 -3.78 10.68 9.88
N VAL A 144 -4.77 9.88 10.31
CA VAL A 144 -6.21 10.21 10.11
C VAL A 144 -6.61 11.48 10.85
N ALA A 145 -6.06 11.72 12.04
CA ALA A 145 -6.34 12.94 12.79
C ALA A 145 -5.68 14.19 12.17
N GLY A 146 -4.57 14.02 11.44
CA GLY A 146 -3.74 15.10 10.90
C GLY A 146 -4.00 15.46 9.44
N ALA A 147 -4.63 14.58 8.66
CA ALA A 147 -4.92 14.78 7.24
C ALA A 147 -6.42 14.99 6.99
N SER A 148 -6.76 15.86 6.04
CA SER A 148 -8.15 16.25 5.75
C SER A 148 -8.95 15.20 4.96
N ASP A 149 -8.25 14.31 4.24
CA ASP A 149 -8.84 13.27 3.39
C ASP A 149 -8.15 11.94 3.69
N ALA A 150 -8.37 11.46 4.92
CA ALA A 150 -7.73 10.26 5.44
C ALA A 150 -8.74 9.36 6.16
N GLU A 151 -8.69 8.07 5.87
CA GLU A 151 -9.56 7.06 6.47
C GLU A 151 -8.75 5.87 7.01
N LEU A 152 -9.17 5.33 8.15
CA LEU A 152 -8.66 4.09 8.70
C LEU A 152 -9.78 3.06 8.73
N PHE A 153 -9.58 1.95 8.03
CA PHE A 153 -10.49 0.82 7.99
C PHE A 153 -9.89 -0.36 8.77
N LEU A 154 -10.54 -0.68 9.87
CA LEU A 154 -10.26 -1.90 10.63
C LEU A 154 -11.24 -3.00 10.25
N TYR A 155 -10.72 -4.20 10.05
CA TYR A 155 -11.47 -5.40 9.68
C TYR A 155 -11.45 -6.38 10.86
N PRO A 156 -12.57 -7.04 11.21
CA PRO A 156 -12.55 -8.06 12.25
C PRO A 156 -11.57 -9.18 11.90
N GLY A 157 -10.73 -9.58 12.85
CA GLY A 157 -9.73 -10.64 12.68
C GLY A 157 -8.33 -10.24 13.18
N GLU A 158 -7.40 -11.18 13.07
CA GLU A 158 -6.02 -11.06 13.58
C GLU A 158 -4.94 -11.31 12.51
N GLN A 159 -5.35 -11.55 11.27
CA GLN A 159 -4.44 -11.97 10.20
C GLN A 159 -3.69 -10.78 9.60
N HIS A 160 -2.37 -10.91 9.51
CA HIS A 160 -1.55 -10.06 8.66
C HIS A 160 -1.60 -10.56 7.20
N LEU A 161 -1.48 -9.64 6.24
CA LEU A 161 -1.54 -9.92 4.80
C LEU A 161 -2.82 -10.64 4.36
N PHE A 162 -3.94 -10.40 5.04
CA PHE A 162 -5.20 -11.12 4.79
C PHE A 162 -5.77 -10.95 3.37
N ALA A 163 -5.25 -10.00 2.59
CA ALA A 163 -5.68 -9.73 1.23
C ALA A 163 -4.88 -10.49 0.14
N ASP A 164 -3.78 -11.15 0.49
CA ASP A 164 -3.06 -12.02 -0.45
C ASP A 164 -3.74 -13.39 -0.55
N SER A 165 -4.45 -13.62 -1.66
CA SER A 165 -5.20 -14.86 -1.93
C SER A 165 -4.36 -16.12 -2.11
N SER A 166 -3.04 -15.99 -2.17
CA SER A 166 -2.10 -17.12 -2.23
C SER A 166 -1.59 -17.58 -0.87
N LEU A 167 -1.89 -16.84 0.21
CA LEU A 167 -1.40 -17.15 1.55
C LEU A 167 -2.45 -17.86 2.42
N PRO A 168 -2.02 -18.66 3.42
CA PRO A 168 -2.92 -19.23 4.42
C PRO A 168 -3.66 -18.19 5.27
N SER A 169 -3.13 -16.97 5.38
CA SER A 169 -3.75 -15.87 6.13
C SER A 169 -4.88 -15.18 5.37
N TYR A 170 -5.15 -15.58 4.12
CA TYR A 170 -6.20 -15.00 3.28
C TYR A 170 -7.57 -15.08 3.95
N ASP A 171 -8.21 -13.93 4.12
CA ASP A 171 -9.60 -13.82 4.52
C ASP A 171 -10.43 -13.30 3.32
N PRO A 172 -11.25 -14.15 2.68
CA PRO A 172 -11.93 -13.77 1.45
C PRO A 172 -12.95 -12.63 1.63
N ASP A 173 -13.61 -12.56 2.78
CA ASP A 173 -14.65 -11.56 3.03
C ASP A 173 -14.01 -10.18 3.31
N ALA A 174 -12.97 -10.15 4.15
CA ALA A 174 -12.20 -8.95 4.42
C ALA A 174 -11.46 -8.46 3.16
N ALA A 175 -10.82 -9.37 2.40
CA ALA A 175 -10.12 -9.05 1.16
C ALA A 175 -11.06 -8.48 0.09
N LYS A 176 -12.26 -9.06 -0.05
CA LYS A 176 -13.28 -8.54 -0.98
C LYS A 176 -13.76 -7.15 -0.59
N LEU A 177 -13.94 -6.90 0.71
CA LEU A 177 -14.32 -5.59 1.22
C LEU A 177 -13.20 -4.55 1.04
N LEU A 178 -11.94 -4.92 1.30
CA LEU A 178 -10.76 -4.10 1.01
C LEU A 178 -10.71 -3.75 -0.47
N THR A 179 -10.82 -4.73 -1.35
CA THR A 179 -10.75 -4.51 -2.80
C THR A 179 -11.86 -3.57 -3.28
N ARG A 180 -13.09 -3.72 -2.77
CA ARG A 180 -14.18 -2.80 -3.09
C ARG A 180 -13.85 -1.35 -2.68
N ARG A 181 -13.35 -1.12 -1.47
CA ARG A 181 -12.97 0.21 -0.99
C ARG A 181 -11.82 0.80 -1.81
N THR A 182 -10.83 -0.02 -2.17
CA THR A 182 -9.75 0.37 -3.08
C THR A 182 -10.29 0.84 -4.43
N LEU A 183 -11.22 0.12 -5.05
CA LEU A 183 -11.83 0.53 -6.32
C LEU A 183 -12.62 1.84 -6.17
N GLU A 184 -13.42 1.97 -5.12
CA GLU A 184 -14.18 3.19 -4.82
C GLU A 184 -13.26 4.41 -4.63
N PHE A 185 -12.11 4.21 -3.97
CA PHE A 185 -11.07 5.22 -3.81
C PHE A 185 -10.44 5.63 -5.14
N LEU A 186 -10.03 4.66 -5.97
CA LEU A 186 -9.40 4.92 -7.27
C LEU A 186 -10.38 5.65 -8.21
N ASP A 187 -11.65 5.24 -8.22
CA ASP A 187 -12.71 5.91 -8.96
C ASP A 187 -12.94 7.36 -8.50
N ALA A 188 -12.80 7.64 -7.20
CA ALA A 188 -12.92 9.00 -6.67
C ALA A 188 -11.74 9.88 -7.11
N VAL A 189 -10.51 9.37 -7.03
CA VAL A 189 -9.31 10.05 -7.52
C VAL A 189 -9.41 10.36 -9.01
N ASP A 190 -9.93 9.43 -9.79
CA ASP A 190 -10.17 9.59 -11.23
C ASP A 190 -11.17 10.69 -11.54
N ARG A 191 -12.31 10.72 -10.84
CA ARG A 191 -13.32 11.78 -11.01
C ARG A 191 -12.76 13.15 -10.64
N ALA A 192 -11.95 13.24 -9.59
CA ALA A 192 -11.29 14.49 -9.20
C ALA A 192 -10.31 14.98 -10.28
N ALA A 193 -9.63 14.08 -10.99
CA ALA A 193 -8.78 14.43 -12.14
C ALA A 193 -9.58 15.02 -13.31
N ALA A 194 -10.77 14.47 -13.58
CA ALA A 194 -11.61 14.88 -14.70
C ALA A 194 -12.32 16.24 -14.47
N ASN A 195 -12.40 16.71 -13.22
CA ASN A 195 -13.05 17.97 -12.87
C ASN A 195 -12.23 18.77 -11.84
N PRO A 196 -11.07 19.32 -12.25
CA PRO A 196 -10.26 20.15 -11.36
C PRO A 196 -11.03 21.42 -11.00
N ARG A 197 -11.15 21.71 -9.70
CA ARG A 197 -11.82 22.92 -9.18
C ARG A 197 -11.10 24.20 -9.57
#